data_AF-A0A383A3I1-F1
#
_entry.id   AF-A0A383A3I1-F1
#
_cell.length_a   1.000
_cell.length_b   1.000
_cell.length_c   1.000
_cell.angle_alpha   90.00
_cell.angle_beta   90.00
_cell.angle_gamma   90.00
#
_symmetry.space_group_name_H-M   'P 1'
#
loop_
_entity.id
_entity.type
_entity.pdbx_description
1 polymer ?
#
loop_
_entity_poly.entity_id
_entity_poly.type
_entity_poly.pdbx_seq_one_letter_code
_entity_poly.pdbx_strand_id
1 'polypeptide(L)'
;MLLEKIRNKGIKWFFWRLNSEFRKPTKAPTKFILDGWLRIRKKISRTRNVNDKEELLYAIYDLKIAPITFDIIEFLINSEYEANRLGKKGFVIVFVPQGKPS
;
A
#
# COMPACT_ATOMS: atom_id res chain seq x y z
N MET A 1 -30.75 -21.22 -12.07
CA MET A 1 -30.13 -20.86 -13.35
C MET A 1 -29.47 -19.49 -13.33
N LEU A 2 -28.13 -19.43 -13.23
CA LEU A 2 -27.37 -18.17 -13.40
C LEU A 2 -27.30 -17.77 -14.89
N LEU A 3 -27.18 -18.78 -15.76
CA LEU A 3 -27.21 -18.66 -17.22
C LEU A 3 -28.51 -18.06 -17.76
N GLU A 4 -29.69 -18.50 -17.27
CA GLU A 4 -30.97 -17.86 -17.67
C GLU A 4 -31.07 -16.41 -17.20
N LYS A 5 -30.53 -16.08 -16.02
CA LYS A 5 -30.53 -14.71 -15.51
C LYS A 5 -29.59 -13.80 -16.32
N ILE A 6 -28.46 -14.32 -16.78
CA ILE A 6 -27.54 -13.62 -17.69
C ILE A 6 -28.20 -13.43 -19.06
N ARG A 7 -28.93 -14.44 -19.57
CA ARG A 7 -29.67 -14.35 -20.84
C ARG A 7 -30.80 -13.32 -20.79
N ASN A 8 -31.55 -13.25 -19.69
CA ASN A 8 -32.71 -12.36 -19.57
C ASN A 8 -32.36 -10.91 -19.16
N LYS A 9 -31.24 -10.68 -18.46
CA LYS A 9 -30.83 -9.34 -17.97
C LYS A 9 -29.57 -8.79 -18.62
N GLY A 10 -28.91 -9.59 -19.47
CA GLY A 10 -27.68 -9.24 -20.15
C GLY A 10 -26.42 -9.38 -19.29
N ILE A 11 -25.26 -9.48 -19.95
CA ILE A 11 -23.94 -9.60 -19.31
C ILE A 11 -23.62 -8.37 -18.42
N LYS A 12 -24.18 -7.20 -18.75
CA LYS A 12 -24.03 -5.97 -17.97
C LYS A 12 -24.60 -6.11 -16.55
N TRP A 13 -25.72 -6.83 -16.39
CA TRP A 13 -26.29 -7.13 -15.07
C TRP A 13 -25.38 -8.06 -14.25
N PHE A 14 -24.69 -8.99 -14.90
CA PHE A 14 -23.73 -9.88 -14.24
C PHE A 14 -22.53 -9.13 -13.68
N PHE A 15 -21.93 -8.21 -14.46
CA PHE A 15 -20.83 -7.36 -13.98
C PHE A 15 -21.29 -6.38 -12.90
N TRP A 16 -22.47 -5.77 -13.04
CA TRP A 16 -23.04 -4.92 -11.99
C TRP A 16 -23.25 -5.70 -10.68
N ARG A 17 -23.75 -6.93 -10.78
CA ARG A 17 -23.93 -7.82 -9.63
C ARG A 17 -22.61 -8.20 -8.97
N LEU A 18 -21.60 -8.58 -9.76
CA LEU A 18 -20.25 -8.85 -9.23
C LEU A 18 -19.69 -7.63 -8.50
N ASN A 19 -19.74 -6.45 -9.12
CA ASN A 19 -19.24 -5.21 -8.53
C ASN A 19 -20.00 -4.83 -7.23
N SER A 20 -21.30 -5.12 -7.16
CA SER A 20 -22.09 -4.94 -5.94
C SER A 20 -21.72 -5.92 -4.83
N GLU A 21 -21.43 -7.20 -5.15
CA GLU A 21 -20.98 -8.20 -4.17
C GLU A 21 -19.56 -7.89 -3.65
N PHE A 22 -18.70 -7.25 -4.45
CA PHE A 22 -17.39 -6.74 -3.98
C PHE A 22 -17.52 -5.57 -3.00
N ARG A 23 -18.49 -4.66 -3.19
CA ARG A 23 -18.68 -3.49 -2.31
C ARG A 23 -19.35 -3.83 -0.97
N LYS A 24 -20.18 -4.89 -0.92
CA LYS A 24 -20.82 -5.40 0.30
C LYS A 24 -20.80 -6.94 0.33
N PRO A 25 -19.72 -7.56 0.83
CA PRO A 25 -19.57 -9.01 0.82
C PRO A 25 -20.54 -9.66 1.81
N THR A 26 -21.69 -10.11 1.32
CA THR A 26 -22.73 -10.78 2.13
C THR A 26 -22.67 -12.31 2.04
N LYS A 27 -21.78 -12.88 1.21
CA LYS A 27 -21.69 -14.33 0.98
C LYS A 27 -20.28 -14.88 1.32
N ALA A 28 -20.25 -16.02 2.00
CA ALA A 28 -19.04 -16.71 2.45
C ALA A 28 -17.91 -16.92 1.40
N PRO A 29 -18.18 -17.27 0.12
CA PRO A 29 -17.10 -17.54 -0.85
C PRO A 29 -16.33 -16.28 -1.27
N THR A 30 -16.98 -15.12 -1.37
CA THR A 30 -16.28 -13.88 -1.75
C THR A 30 -15.37 -13.38 -0.63
N LYS A 31 -15.77 -13.60 0.63
CA LYS A 31 -14.92 -13.35 1.81
C LYS A 31 -13.66 -14.23 1.80
N PHE A 32 -13.80 -15.52 1.46
CA PHE A 32 -12.65 -16.44 1.38
C PHE A 32 -11.62 -16.02 0.31
N ILE A 33 -12.09 -15.56 -0.85
CA ILE A 33 -11.20 -15.06 -1.92
C ILE A 33 -10.46 -13.79 -1.46
N LEU A 34 -11.17 -12.86 -0.81
CA LEU A 34 -10.58 -11.63 -0.31
C LEU A 34 -9.54 -11.91 0.79
N ASP A 35 -9.88 -12.79 1.74
CA ASP A 35 -8.98 -13.21 2.81
C ASP A 35 -7.75 -13.96 2.26
N GLY A 36 -7.95 -14.80 1.23
CA GLY A 36 -6.88 -15.48 0.51
C GLY A 36 -5.94 -14.50 -0.18
N TRP A 37 -6.49 -13.52 -0.91
CA TRP A 37 -5.71 -12.47 -1.56
C TRP A 37 -4.90 -11.64 -0.55
N LEU A 38 -5.51 -11.27 0.58
CA LEU A 38 -4.83 -10.54 1.66
C LEU A 38 -3.70 -11.36 2.29
N ARG A 39 -3.89 -12.66 2.52
CA ARG A 39 -2.83 -13.55 3.01
C ARG A 39 -1.68 -13.68 2.02
N ILE A 40 -1.98 -13.81 0.73
CA ILE A 40 -0.97 -13.88 -0.33
C ILE A 40 -0.18 -12.57 -0.39
N ARG A 41 -0.86 -11.43 -0.39
CA ARG A 41 -0.20 -10.11 -0.36
C ARG A 41 0.70 -9.95 0.86
N LYS A 42 0.24 -10.36 2.04
CA LYS A 42 1.02 -10.32 3.28
C LYS A 42 2.25 -11.25 3.21
N LYS A 43 2.11 -12.43 2.59
CA LYS A 43 3.20 -13.38 2.40
C LYS A 43 4.24 -12.87 1.40
N ILE A 44 3.81 -12.31 0.27
CA ILE A 44 4.69 -11.69 -0.75
C ILE A 44 5.45 -10.50 -0.16
N SER A 45 4.78 -9.66 0.64
CA SER A 45 5.43 -8.57 1.39
C SER A 45 6.50 -9.08 2.37
N ARG A 46 6.29 -10.25 2.96
CA ARG A 46 7.24 -10.89 3.89
C ARG A 46 8.44 -11.54 3.18
N THR A 47 8.27 -11.93 1.91
CA THR A 47 9.33 -12.58 1.10
C THR A 47 10.17 -11.58 0.32
N ARG A 48 9.80 -10.29 0.31
CA ARG A 48 10.60 -9.25 -0.33
C ARG A 48 11.85 -9.02 0.51
N ASN A 49 12.95 -9.67 0.08
CA ASN A 49 14.32 -9.58 0.60
C ASN A 49 14.51 -8.40 1.56
N VAL A 50 14.36 -8.69 2.86
CA VAL A 50 14.92 -7.86 3.90
C VAL A 50 16.43 -7.94 3.64
N ASN A 51 17.00 -6.88 3.08
CA ASN A 51 18.44 -6.74 3.04
C ASN A 51 18.85 -6.54 4.51
N ASP A 52 19.07 -7.66 5.20
CA ASP A 52 19.22 -7.82 6.66
C ASP A 52 20.45 -7.08 7.23
N LYS A 53 21.29 -6.51 6.36
CA LYS A 53 22.48 -5.78 6.81
C LYS A 53 22.15 -4.45 7.48
N GLU A 54 21.03 -3.82 7.13
CA GLU A 54 20.63 -2.53 7.70
C GLU A 54 19.31 -2.67 8.45
N GLU A 55 19.37 -2.60 9.77
CA GLU A 55 18.19 -2.75 10.62
C GLU A 55 17.21 -1.57 10.52
N LEU A 56 17.69 -0.39 10.11
CA LEU A 56 16.94 0.86 10.03
C LEU A 56 16.85 1.36 8.58
N LEU A 57 15.77 2.07 8.26
CA LEU A 57 15.64 2.83 7.02
C LEU A 57 16.29 4.21 7.20
N TYR A 58 17.21 4.59 6.32
CA TYR A 58 17.74 5.96 6.27
C TYR A 58 16.96 6.78 5.23
N ALA A 59 16.23 7.80 5.68
CA ALA A 59 15.53 8.74 4.81
C ALA A 59 16.23 10.10 4.84
N ILE A 60 16.49 10.67 3.66
CA ILE A 60 17.25 11.91 3.51
C ILE A 60 16.26 13.07 3.31
N TYR A 61 16.25 14.01 4.25
CA TYR A 61 15.47 15.23 4.19
C TYR A 61 16.37 16.38 3.74
N ASP A 62 16.38 16.65 2.43
CA ASP A 62 17.27 17.65 1.85
C ASP A 62 16.61 19.03 1.73
N LEU A 63 16.95 19.93 2.65
CA LEU A 63 16.42 21.29 2.67
C LEU A 63 16.99 22.18 1.56
N LYS A 64 18.06 21.78 0.85
CA LYS A 64 18.61 22.53 -0.29
C LYS A 64 17.75 22.39 -1.54
N ILE A 65 17.14 21.23 -1.72
CA ILE A 65 16.39 20.87 -2.94
C ILE A 65 14.88 20.93 -2.66
N ALA A 66 14.46 20.57 -1.45
CA ALA A 66 13.05 20.57 -1.09
C ALA A 66 12.50 22.01 -1.08
N PRO A 67 11.39 22.27 -1.79
CA PRO A 67 10.68 23.55 -1.68
C PRO A 67 10.24 23.81 -0.23
N ILE A 68 10.04 25.08 0.14
CA ILE A 68 9.52 25.45 1.47
C ILE A 68 8.14 24.84 1.79
N THR A 69 7.45 24.32 0.77
CA THR A 69 6.17 23.61 0.87
C THR A 69 6.31 22.13 1.21
N PHE A 70 7.52 21.60 1.33
CA PHE A 70 7.74 20.21 1.68
C PHE A 70 7.42 20.02 3.16
N ASP A 71 6.33 19.29 3.44
CA ASP A 71 5.84 19.06 4.79
C ASP A 71 6.65 17.94 5.47
N ILE A 72 7.39 18.32 6.51
CA ILE A 72 8.17 17.38 7.31
C ILE A 72 7.28 16.30 7.94
N ILE A 73 6.03 16.61 8.28
CA ILE A 73 5.10 15.64 8.88
C ILE A 73 4.74 14.56 7.85
N GLU A 74 4.42 14.96 6.62
CA GLU A 74 4.15 14.01 5.54
C GLU A 74 5.38 13.15 5.25
N PHE A 75 6.58 13.74 5.26
CA PHE A 75 7.81 12.99 5.08
C PHE A 75 8.06 11.95 6.18
N LEU A 76 7.79 12.31 7.45
CA LEU A 76 7.90 11.39 8.59
C LEU A 76 6.92 10.22 8.47
N ILE A 77 5.65 10.50 8.15
CA ILE A 77 4.62 9.47 7.94
C ILE A 77 5.02 8.53 6.81
N ASN A 78 5.51 9.07 5.69
CA ASN A 78 5.97 8.27 4.56
C ASN A 78 7.20 7.44 4.91
N SER A 79 8.13 7.97 5.70
CA SER A 79 9.32 7.25 6.17
C SER A 79 8.95 6.09 7.09
N GLU A 80 8.00 6.28 8.01
CA GLU A 80 7.46 5.21 8.85
C GLU A 80 6.76 4.14 8.01
N TYR A 81 5.91 4.56 7.07
CA TYR A 81 5.22 3.63 6.17
C TYR A 81 6.21 2.79 5.35
N GLU A 82 7.24 3.41 4.80
CA GLU A 82 8.27 2.74 4.01
C GLU A 82 9.13 1.81 4.86
N ALA A 83 9.51 2.21 6.07
CA ALA A 83 10.24 1.35 7.00
C ALA A 83 9.44 0.08 7.32
N ASN A 84 8.14 0.24 7.61
CA ASN A 84 7.22 -0.87 7.84
C ASN A 84 7.03 -1.74 6.59
N ARG A 85 6.90 -1.12 5.41
CA ARG A 85 6.75 -1.82 4.12
C ARG A 85 7.97 -2.69 3.81
N LEU A 86 9.16 -2.23 4.17
CA LEU A 86 10.44 -2.91 3.96
C LEU A 86 10.83 -3.86 5.10
N GLY A 87 10.02 -3.95 6.17
CA GLY A 87 10.29 -4.80 7.32
C GLY A 87 11.49 -4.35 8.17
N LYS A 88 11.82 -3.05 8.15
CA LYS A 88 12.87 -2.45 8.99
C LYS A 88 12.37 -2.29 10.42
N LYS A 89 13.29 -2.22 11.40
CA LYS A 89 12.94 -1.99 12.82
C LYS A 89 12.46 -0.56 13.09
N GLY A 90 12.78 0.37 12.21
CA GLY A 90 12.43 1.78 12.31
C GLY A 90 13.11 2.58 11.21
N PHE A 91 13.15 3.90 11.37
CA PHE A 91 13.79 4.82 10.42
C PHE A 91 14.63 5.88 11.14
N VAL A 92 15.60 6.43 10.41
CA VAL A 92 16.44 7.57 10.79
C VAL A 92 16.28 8.62 9.71
N ILE A 93 16.03 9.86 10.13
CA ILE A 93 16.00 11.00 9.21
C ILE A 93 17.36 11.70 9.22
N VAL A 94 17.95 11.86 8.04
CA VAL A 94 19.17 12.63 7.83
C VAL A 94 18.80 13.99 7.25
N PHE A 95 18.93 15.04 8.05
CA PHE A 95 18.68 16.41 7.61
C PHE A 95 19.91 16.96 6.89
N VAL A 96 19.75 17.34 5.63
CA VAL A 96 20.77 18.10 4.89
C VAL A 96 20.42 19.59 5.03
N PRO A 97 21.27 20.41 5.67
CA PRO A 97 20.97 21.81 5.88
C PRO A 97 21.04 22.59 4.56
N GLN A 98 20.29 23.69 4.46
CA GLN A 98 20.54 24.70 3.43
C GLN A 98 21.98 25.18 3.58
N GLY A 99 22.75 25.17 2.49
CA GLY A 99 24.12 25.67 2.52
C GLY A 99 24.10 27.13 3.00
N LYS A 100 25.16 27.57 3.68
CA LYS A 100 25.33 29.01 3.93
C LYS A 100 25.30 29.72 2.58
N PRO A 101 24.52 30.80 2.40
CA PRO A 101 24.74 31.69 1.28
C PRO A 101 26.19 32.20 1.38
N SER A 102 27.00 31.84 0.39
CA SER A 102 28.35 32.36 0.18
C SER A 102 28.29 33.83 -0.23
#